data_AF-A0AAF3EKF3-F1
#
_entry.id   AF-A0AAF3EKF3-F1
#
_cell.length_a   1.000
_cell.length_b   1.000
_cell.length_c   1.000
_cell.angle_alpha   90.00
_cell.angle_beta   90.00
_cell.angle_gamma   90.00
#
_symmetry.space_group_name_H-M   'P 1'
#
loop_
_entity.id
_entity.type
_entity.pdbx_description
1 polymer ?
#
loop_
_entity_poly.entity_id
_entity_poly.type
_entity_poly.pdbx_seq_one_letter_code
_entity_poly.pdbx_strand_id
1 'polypeptide(L)'
;MTLKLLLIFLAFQSTGYGFWRNSDDPKQLLIHSKKLIANELNRCSPKSRFTEEDLTRIMGKNLRRHWNALRMDLLTKANEEDYSKMESCLNHVHHHLQKLHRQLRKAEKNGNEKRSHRNHHQDGVSRTEKLSRNSRSLDSSTSELIPHQVEHPIDLTQKQLEWMGLKEKATLQRFRRTNPTKWEILIKTGQIFYHSRKDIRKKSQKSLEEYCKTNLGKLIGEENLQEIKEMLAESATVEKIEAKFAEIVGELTNEKDRTNAEHYGQFCRKVFRIVHFKPGSIIQWLNSNQKMQIMGMIQDPNIGDGQVYDKIFDFYNSTTGDARETAREMIDNGCRRFIAHTFGEDVEEEIDVALQHGNSSKQQLAAKLAIHGEQIQDDRSRKLVVDSLPICTRIYIGFDYSCECNGKSDECHPSTYTCINCGGNTFGIQCEQCLDGYQRTPTGDCANTETSDTNREQEDENEKPQKKCECNGHSETCSKLGKCLNCDDNTDGDRCEMCIPGYYGDPRAGTSTDCTPCPCPDNGECQVNDSGLVECLQCPADKTGITCEKDVKKDSKEEKEERNRF
;
A
#
# COMPACT_ATOMS: atom_id res chain seq x y z
N MET A 1 -6.72 -38.44 -11.80
CA MET A 1 -5.31 -38.62 -12.23
C MET A 1 -5.14 -40.04 -12.75
N THR A 2 -5.07 -40.22 -14.07
CA THR A 2 -4.96 -41.55 -14.69
C THR A 2 -3.51 -42.03 -14.76
N LEU A 3 -3.33 -43.35 -14.59
CA LEU A 3 -2.13 -44.18 -14.68
C LEU A 3 -1.11 -43.82 -15.81
N LYS A 4 -1.52 -43.05 -16.83
CA LYS A 4 -0.64 -42.46 -17.85
C LYS A 4 0.31 -41.37 -17.30
N LEU A 5 -0.05 -40.62 -16.28
CA LEU A 5 0.84 -39.64 -15.64
C LEU A 5 1.94 -40.31 -14.82
N LEU A 6 1.65 -41.47 -14.21
CA LEU A 6 2.65 -42.29 -13.52
C LEU A 6 3.64 -42.92 -14.51
N LEU A 7 3.17 -43.33 -15.70
CA LEU A 7 4.03 -43.86 -16.77
C LEU A 7 4.90 -42.77 -17.43
N ILE A 8 4.45 -41.52 -17.49
CA ILE A 8 5.28 -40.38 -17.94
C ILE A 8 6.35 -40.05 -16.88
N PHE A 9 6.02 -40.15 -15.59
CA PHE A 9 6.98 -39.97 -14.49
C PHE A 9 8.02 -41.11 -14.45
N LEU A 10 7.60 -42.36 -14.70
CA LEU A 10 8.49 -43.52 -14.79
C LEU A 10 9.32 -43.52 -16.08
N ALA A 11 8.82 -42.97 -17.19
CA ALA A 11 9.62 -42.73 -18.40
C ALA A 11 10.72 -41.69 -18.15
N PHE A 12 10.47 -40.69 -17.30
CA PHE A 12 11.46 -39.68 -16.89
C PHE A 12 12.55 -40.23 -15.94
N GLN A 13 12.29 -41.31 -15.20
CA GLN A 13 13.29 -41.96 -14.35
C GLN A 13 13.96 -43.19 -14.99
N SER A 14 13.37 -43.80 -16.02
CA SER A 14 13.88 -45.04 -16.62
C SER A 14 14.66 -44.88 -17.93
N THR A 15 14.58 -43.74 -18.64
CA THR A 15 15.61 -43.41 -19.65
C THR A 15 16.79 -42.73 -18.98
N GLY A 16 17.62 -43.54 -18.32
CA GLY A 16 19.03 -43.22 -18.18
C GLY A 16 19.66 -43.13 -19.57
N TYR A 17 19.54 -41.97 -20.21
CA TYR A 17 20.29 -41.61 -21.40
C TYR A 17 20.95 -40.26 -21.16
N GLY A 18 22.28 -40.30 -21.04
CA GLY A 18 23.17 -39.16 -20.92
C GLY A 18 23.21 -38.31 -22.20
N PHE A 19 22.11 -37.62 -22.50
CA PHE A 19 22.04 -36.64 -23.59
C PHE A 19 22.09 -35.18 -23.11
N TRP A 20 21.99 -34.94 -21.80
CA TRP A 20 22.02 -33.60 -21.19
C TRP A 20 23.35 -33.26 -20.52
N ARG A 21 24.46 -33.69 -21.12
CA ARG A 21 25.80 -33.24 -20.71
C ARG A 21 26.52 -32.33 -21.71
N ASN A 22 25.97 -32.06 -22.90
CA ASN A 22 26.71 -31.36 -23.96
C ASN A 22 25.90 -30.45 -24.91
N SER A 23 24.69 -29.97 -24.58
CA SER A 23 24.06 -28.91 -25.40
C SER A 23 24.40 -27.53 -24.84
N ASP A 24 25.53 -26.98 -25.30
CA ASP A 24 25.99 -25.61 -25.02
C ASP A 24 25.27 -24.53 -25.89
N ASP A 25 24.18 -24.88 -26.59
CA ASP A 25 23.46 -23.95 -27.48
C ASP A 25 22.07 -23.52 -26.92
N PRO A 26 21.96 -22.31 -26.35
CA PRO A 26 20.69 -21.73 -25.88
C PRO A 26 19.59 -21.68 -26.94
N LYS A 27 19.94 -21.64 -28.23
CA LYS A 27 18.95 -21.61 -29.32
C LYS A 27 18.22 -22.94 -29.47
N GLN A 28 18.93 -24.06 -29.32
CA GLN A 28 18.34 -25.40 -29.37
C GLN A 28 17.44 -25.68 -28.16
N LEU A 29 17.85 -25.21 -26.98
CA LEU A 29 17.03 -25.29 -25.77
C LEU A 29 15.70 -24.53 -25.94
N LEU A 30 15.76 -23.33 -26.52
CA LEU A 30 14.60 -22.50 -26.77
C LEU A 30 13.64 -23.12 -27.80
N ILE A 31 14.16 -23.69 -28.88
CA ILE A 31 13.40 -24.41 -29.93
C ILE A 31 12.66 -25.61 -29.34
N HIS A 32 13.36 -26.49 -28.61
CA HIS A 32 12.75 -27.68 -28.02
C HIS A 32 11.66 -27.32 -26.99
N SER A 33 11.89 -26.26 -26.22
CA SER A 33 10.94 -25.81 -25.22
C SER A 33 9.69 -25.19 -25.84
N LYS A 34 9.82 -24.45 -26.94
CA LYS A 34 8.66 -23.93 -27.69
C LYS A 34 7.79 -25.05 -28.24
N LYS A 35 8.39 -26.15 -28.75
CA LYS A 35 7.64 -27.34 -29.20
C LYS A 35 6.85 -27.99 -28.06
N LEU A 36 7.45 -28.12 -26.88
CA LEU A 36 6.78 -28.67 -25.70
C LEU A 36 5.61 -27.78 -25.24
N ILE A 37 5.80 -26.47 -25.22
CA ILE A 37 4.76 -25.50 -24.84
C ILE A 37 3.61 -25.53 -25.86
N ALA A 38 3.90 -25.61 -27.15
CA ALA A 38 2.87 -25.74 -28.19
C ALA A 38 2.03 -27.01 -27.99
N ASN A 39 2.67 -28.14 -27.67
CA ASN A 39 1.99 -29.39 -27.41
C ASN A 39 1.08 -29.33 -26.17
N GLU A 40 1.52 -28.67 -25.09
CA GLU A 40 0.68 -28.50 -23.89
C GLU A 40 -0.46 -27.49 -24.12
N LEU A 41 -0.23 -26.42 -24.88
CA LEU A 41 -1.31 -25.47 -25.27
C LEU A 41 -2.38 -26.14 -26.15
N ASN A 42 -1.96 -27.00 -27.08
CA ASN A 42 -2.87 -27.81 -27.91
C ASN A 42 -3.68 -28.84 -27.09
N ARG A 43 -3.17 -29.24 -25.92
CA ARG A 43 -3.92 -30.07 -24.96
C ARG A 43 -4.92 -29.27 -24.15
N CYS A 44 -4.60 -28.00 -23.84
CA CYS A 44 -5.53 -27.10 -23.15
C CYS A 44 -6.70 -26.70 -24.06
N SER A 45 -6.46 -26.48 -25.36
CA SER A 45 -7.48 -26.11 -26.33
C SER A 45 -7.40 -27.01 -27.58
N PRO A 46 -8.13 -28.15 -27.61
CA PRO A 46 -8.07 -29.10 -28.72
C PRO A 46 -8.54 -28.53 -30.07
N LYS A 47 -9.33 -27.44 -30.03
CA LYS A 47 -9.84 -26.72 -31.21
C LYS A 47 -8.82 -25.73 -31.78
N SER A 48 -7.80 -25.37 -31.00
CA SER A 48 -6.73 -24.46 -31.41
C SER A 48 -5.50 -25.27 -31.79
N ARG A 49 -4.83 -24.91 -32.90
CA ARG A 49 -3.63 -25.62 -33.37
C ARG A 49 -2.43 -24.68 -33.35
N PHE A 50 -1.72 -24.64 -32.23
CA PHE A 50 -0.49 -23.90 -32.02
C PHE A 50 0.70 -24.66 -32.62
N THR A 51 1.47 -23.99 -33.48
CA THR A 51 2.76 -24.48 -33.97
C THR A 51 3.92 -23.78 -33.25
N GLU A 52 5.15 -24.29 -33.41
CA GLU A 52 6.36 -23.63 -32.91
C GLU A 52 6.55 -22.23 -33.53
N GLU A 53 6.17 -22.08 -34.81
CA GLU A 53 6.24 -20.83 -35.55
C GLU A 53 5.23 -19.81 -35.01
N ASP A 54 4.02 -20.26 -34.65
CA ASP A 54 3.02 -19.40 -33.99
C ASP A 54 3.50 -18.87 -32.64
N LEU A 55 4.10 -19.73 -31.82
CA LEU A 55 4.66 -19.30 -30.54
C LEU A 55 5.87 -18.38 -30.70
N THR A 56 6.64 -18.55 -31.78
CA THR A 56 7.75 -17.64 -32.11
C THR A 56 7.25 -16.28 -32.57
N ARG A 57 6.15 -16.23 -33.32
CA ARG A 57 5.48 -15.00 -33.76
C ARG A 57 4.77 -14.27 -32.62
N ILE A 58 4.07 -14.98 -31.75
CA ILE A 58 3.29 -14.41 -30.63
C ILE A 58 4.18 -13.98 -29.46
N MET A 59 5.22 -14.76 -29.13
CA MET A 59 6.00 -14.53 -27.91
C MET A 59 7.39 -13.94 -28.12
N GLY A 60 7.89 -13.90 -29.36
CA GLY A 60 9.21 -13.33 -29.69
C GLY A 60 10.37 -13.98 -28.91
N LYS A 61 11.41 -13.19 -28.57
CA LYS A 61 12.55 -13.63 -27.74
C LYS A 61 12.22 -13.71 -26.24
N ASN A 62 11.04 -13.28 -25.80
CA ASN A 62 10.75 -13.12 -24.37
C ASN A 62 9.38 -13.70 -23.99
N LEU A 63 9.37 -15.03 -23.79
CA LEU A 63 8.15 -15.81 -23.51
C LEU A 63 7.35 -15.32 -22.30
N ARG A 64 7.99 -14.67 -21.33
CA ARG A 64 7.31 -14.20 -20.11
C ARG A 64 6.47 -12.94 -20.32
N ARG A 65 6.89 -12.02 -21.20
CA ARG A 65 6.19 -10.74 -21.42
C ARG A 65 4.85 -10.92 -22.12
N HIS A 66 4.77 -11.85 -23.06
CA HIS A 66 3.57 -12.06 -23.89
C HIS A 66 2.67 -13.19 -23.37
N TRP A 67 3.10 -13.93 -22.33
CA TRP A 67 2.32 -15.02 -21.76
C TRP A 67 0.98 -14.57 -21.19
N ASN A 68 0.94 -13.43 -20.49
CA ASN A 68 -0.32 -12.94 -19.90
C ASN A 68 -1.33 -12.58 -21.00
N ALA A 69 -0.88 -11.96 -22.10
CA ALA A 69 -1.75 -11.64 -23.23
C ALA A 69 -2.29 -12.90 -23.93
N LEU A 70 -1.42 -13.89 -24.20
CA LEU A 70 -1.83 -15.17 -24.80
C LEU A 70 -2.77 -15.97 -23.88
N ARG A 71 -2.49 -15.97 -22.56
CA ARG A 71 -3.33 -16.59 -21.54
C ARG A 71 -4.73 -15.97 -21.53
N MET A 72 -4.83 -14.65 -21.62
CA MET A 72 -6.13 -13.96 -21.65
C MET A 72 -6.88 -14.24 -22.96
N ASP A 73 -6.22 -14.20 -24.12
CA ASP A 73 -6.84 -14.54 -25.41
C ASP A 73 -7.39 -15.98 -25.42
N LEU A 74 -6.65 -16.94 -24.85
CA LEU A 74 -7.09 -18.33 -24.74
C LEU A 74 -8.25 -18.54 -23.77
N LEU A 75 -8.28 -17.81 -22.65
CA LEU A 75 -9.37 -17.87 -21.67
C LEU A 75 -10.65 -17.22 -22.20
N THR A 76 -10.54 -16.11 -22.94
CA THR A 76 -11.69 -15.42 -23.54
C THR A 76 -12.37 -16.22 -24.65
N LYS A 77 -11.65 -17.14 -25.30
CA LYS A 77 -12.17 -18.06 -26.32
C LYS A 77 -12.69 -19.38 -25.76
N ALA A 78 -12.61 -19.61 -24.44
CA ALA A 78 -13.11 -20.81 -23.79
C ALA A 78 -14.57 -20.65 -23.38
N ASN A 79 -15.41 -21.65 -23.68
CA ASN A 79 -16.82 -21.66 -23.28
C ASN A 79 -16.97 -21.91 -21.76
N GLU A 80 -18.13 -21.56 -21.18
CA GLU A 80 -18.39 -21.61 -19.73
C GLU A 80 -18.09 -22.97 -19.06
N GLU A 81 -18.37 -24.10 -19.71
CA GLU A 81 -18.12 -25.44 -19.15
C GLU A 81 -16.64 -25.85 -19.09
N ASP A 82 -15.79 -25.21 -19.90
CA ASP A 82 -14.38 -25.57 -20.05
C ASP A 82 -13.43 -24.54 -19.42
N TYR A 83 -13.92 -23.39 -18.96
CA TYR A 83 -13.08 -22.32 -18.39
C TYR A 83 -12.22 -22.79 -17.23
N SER A 84 -12.80 -23.51 -16.25
CA SER A 84 -12.05 -23.99 -15.07
C SER A 84 -10.95 -25.01 -15.45
N LYS A 85 -11.21 -25.85 -16.44
CA LYS A 85 -10.22 -26.81 -16.96
C LYS A 85 -9.13 -26.10 -17.76
N MET A 86 -9.51 -25.13 -18.59
CA MET A 86 -8.61 -24.28 -19.37
C MET A 86 -7.69 -23.48 -18.45
N GLU A 87 -8.24 -22.86 -17.40
CA GLU A 87 -7.48 -22.09 -16.42
C GLU A 87 -6.50 -22.95 -15.63
N SER A 88 -6.93 -24.13 -15.16
CA SER A 88 -6.06 -25.11 -14.51
C SER A 88 -4.91 -25.55 -15.44
N CYS A 89 -5.22 -25.82 -16.71
CA CYS A 89 -4.25 -26.20 -17.72
C CYS A 89 -3.23 -25.08 -18.00
N LEU A 90 -3.69 -23.84 -18.20
CA LEU A 90 -2.83 -22.68 -18.43
C LEU A 90 -1.98 -22.32 -17.21
N ASN A 91 -2.48 -22.54 -15.98
CA ASN A 91 -1.66 -22.41 -14.76
C ASN A 91 -0.48 -23.39 -14.76
N HIS A 92 -0.70 -24.62 -15.22
CA HIS A 92 0.36 -25.62 -15.34
C HIS A 92 1.40 -25.20 -16.41
N VAL A 93 0.95 -24.71 -17.57
CA VAL A 93 1.86 -24.21 -18.62
C VAL A 93 2.68 -23.01 -18.12
N HIS A 94 2.07 -22.11 -17.33
CA HIS A 94 2.77 -20.98 -16.72
C HIS A 94 3.88 -21.43 -15.77
N HIS A 95 3.64 -22.47 -14.96
CA HIS A 95 4.65 -23.02 -14.06
C HIS A 95 5.88 -23.56 -14.82
N HIS A 96 5.66 -24.29 -15.93
CA HIS A 96 6.75 -24.78 -16.79
C HIS A 96 7.53 -23.64 -17.45
N LEU A 97 6.84 -22.58 -17.89
CA LEU A 97 7.47 -21.38 -18.44
C LEU A 97 8.39 -20.69 -17.44
N GLN A 98 7.98 -20.59 -16.18
CA GLN A 98 8.82 -20.03 -15.12
C GLN A 98 10.07 -20.89 -14.88
N LYS A 99 9.93 -22.22 -14.89
CA LYS A 99 11.06 -23.16 -14.72
C LYS A 99 12.05 -23.05 -15.88
N LEU A 100 11.56 -23.00 -17.12
CA LEU A 100 12.37 -22.82 -18.32
C LEU A 100 13.14 -21.50 -18.31
N HIS A 101 12.48 -20.40 -17.94
CA HIS A 101 13.11 -19.09 -17.88
C HIS A 101 14.25 -19.05 -16.85
N ARG A 102 14.13 -19.77 -15.72
CA ARG A 102 15.23 -19.96 -14.76
C ARG A 102 16.39 -20.75 -15.37
N GLN A 103 16.10 -21.78 -16.17
CA GLN A 103 17.14 -22.58 -16.85
C GLN A 103 17.86 -21.79 -17.95
N LEU A 104 17.14 -21.02 -18.76
CA LEU A 104 17.73 -20.16 -19.79
C LEU A 104 18.64 -19.07 -19.20
N ARG A 105 18.22 -18.42 -18.11
CA ARG A 105 19.08 -17.46 -17.39
C ARG A 105 20.35 -18.11 -16.84
N LYS A 106 20.25 -19.33 -16.31
CA LYS A 106 21.42 -20.09 -15.85
C LYS A 106 22.36 -20.43 -17.01
N ALA A 107 21.82 -20.82 -18.17
CA ALA A 107 22.61 -21.11 -19.36
C ALA A 107 23.30 -19.85 -19.94
N GLU A 108 22.62 -18.69 -19.95
CA GLU A 108 23.21 -17.41 -20.36
C GLU A 108 24.32 -16.94 -19.41
N LYS A 109 24.13 -17.12 -18.09
CA LYS A 109 25.14 -16.77 -17.07
C LYS A 109 26.39 -17.67 -17.20
N ASN A 110 26.20 -18.98 -17.37
CA ASN A 110 27.28 -19.93 -17.60
C ASN A 110 28.00 -19.71 -18.95
N GLY A 111 27.27 -19.24 -19.97
CA GLY A 111 27.84 -18.87 -21.26
C GLY A 111 28.69 -17.60 -21.20
N ASN A 112 28.30 -16.61 -20.39
CA ASN A 112 29.09 -15.40 -20.14
C ASN A 112 30.32 -15.67 -19.25
N GLU A 113 30.24 -16.58 -18.28
CA GLU A 113 31.41 -17.04 -17.50
C GLU A 113 32.43 -17.79 -18.37
N LYS A 114 31.97 -18.66 -19.29
CA LYS A 114 32.87 -19.31 -20.28
C LYS A 114 33.51 -18.31 -21.25
N ARG A 115 32.83 -17.20 -21.58
CA ARG A 115 33.36 -16.12 -22.44
C ARG A 115 34.37 -15.24 -21.69
N SER A 116 34.14 -15.02 -20.39
CA SER A 116 35.07 -14.32 -19.48
C SER A 116 36.33 -15.15 -19.22
N HIS A 117 36.20 -16.45 -18.96
CA HIS A 117 37.35 -17.35 -18.79
C HIS A 117 38.17 -17.57 -20.07
N ARG A 118 37.59 -17.39 -21.27
CA ARG A 118 38.35 -17.42 -22.53
C ARG A 118 39.19 -16.17 -22.75
N ASN A 119 38.81 -15.03 -22.17
CA ASN A 119 39.55 -13.78 -22.23
C ASN A 119 40.60 -13.63 -21.11
N HIS A 120 40.65 -14.56 -20.15
CA HIS A 120 41.61 -14.55 -19.03
C HIS A 120 42.63 -15.69 -19.05
N HIS A 121 42.63 -16.54 -20.09
CA HIS A 121 43.59 -17.64 -20.23
C HIS A 121 44.77 -17.33 -21.15
N GLN A 122 45.11 -16.05 -21.34
CA GLN A 122 46.29 -15.66 -22.13
C GLN A 122 47.44 -15.02 -21.33
N ASP A 123 47.31 -14.80 -20.02
CA ASP A 123 48.39 -14.26 -19.21
C ASP A 123 48.55 -14.98 -17.87
N GLY A 124 49.77 -15.44 -17.58
CA GLY A 124 50.22 -15.64 -16.19
C GLY A 124 50.45 -17.08 -15.73
N VAL A 125 51.65 -17.57 -16.00
CA VAL A 125 52.28 -18.79 -15.47
C VAL A 125 52.82 -18.59 -14.03
N SER A 126 52.91 -19.69 -13.27
CA SER A 126 53.62 -19.92 -11.97
C SER A 126 52.92 -19.40 -10.70
N ARG A 127 52.89 -20.13 -9.58
CA ARG A 127 53.98 -20.89 -8.94
C ARG A 127 53.43 -21.82 -7.83
N THR A 128 54.02 -23.00 -7.72
CA THR A 128 53.80 -24.05 -6.70
C THR A 128 54.52 -23.80 -5.37
N GLU A 129 54.14 -24.59 -4.34
CA GLU A 129 54.78 -24.92 -3.05
C GLU A 129 53.98 -24.42 -1.82
N LYS A 130 53.83 -25.10 -0.67
CA LYS A 130 54.27 -26.41 -0.14
C LYS A 130 53.43 -26.73 1.13
N LEU A 131 53.36 -28.01 1.48
CA LEU A 131 52.76 -28.58 2.69
C LEU A 131 53.42 -28.10 4.00
N SER A 132 52.64 -28.02 5.09
CA SER A 132 53.08 -28.50 6.40
C SER A 132 51.91 -28.90 7.31
N ARG A 133 51.98 -30.14 7.79
CA ARG A 133 51.20 -30.71 8.88
C ARG A 133 51.60 -30.07 10.22
N ASN A 134 50.65 -29.97 11.15
CA ASN A 134 50.95 -30.26 12.55
C ASN A 134 49.69 -30.76 13.27
N SER A 135 49.84 -31.92 13.88
CA SER A 135 48.88 -32.63 14.71
C SER A 135 49.12 -32.33 16.19
N ARG A 136 48.06 -31.98 16.93
CA ARG A 136 47.95 -32.25 18.38
C ARG A 136 46.51 -32.66 18.70
N SER A 137 46.37 -33.90 19.15
CA SER A 137 45.28 -34.46 19.95
C SER A 137 45.35 -33.88 21.38
N LEU A 138 44.38 -33.93 22.29
CA LEU A 138 43.10 -34.59 22.53
C LEU A 138 42.35 -33.63 23.49
N ASP A 139 41.02 -33.46 23.39
CA ASP A 139 40.19 -33.80 24.55
C ASP A 139 38.72 -34.04 24.19
N SER A 140 38.15 -34.94 24.98
CA SER A 140 36.87 -35.61 24.82
C SER A 140 35.69 -34.73 25.22
N SER A 141 34.78 -34.49 24.30
CA SER A 141 33.35 -34.39 24.60
C SER A 141 32.58 -34.73 23.34
N THR A 142 31.81 -35.81 23.41
CA THR A 142 30.87 -36.27 22.40
C THR A 142 29.86 -35.17 22.09
N SER A 143 30.18 -34.33 21.10
CA SER A 143 29.20 -33.50 20.42
C SER A 143 28.54 -34.39 19.36
N GLU A 144 27.35 -34.87 19.68
CA GLU A 144 26.44 -35.42 18.68
C GLU A 144 26.25 -34.38 17.58
N LEU A 145 26.90 -34.62 16.44
CA LEU A 145 26.51 -34.07 15.16
C LEU A 145 25.09 -34.54 14.87
N ILE A 146 24.09 -33.72 15.21
CA ILE A 146 22.73 -33.86 14.70
C ILE A 146 22.67 -33.11 13.37
N PRO A 147 22.55 -33.77 12.21
CA PRO A 147 22.38 -33.10 10.94
C PRO A 147 20.96 -32.53 10.84
N HIS A 148 20.87 -31.28 10.38
CA HIS A 148 19.65 -30.55 10.06
C HIS A 148 18.57 -31.39 9.36
N GLN A 149 17.54 -31.81 10.11
CA GLN A 149 16.29 -32.31 9.56
C GLN A 149 15.09 -31.61 10.21
N VAL A 150 14.79 -30.38 9.77
CA VAL A 150 13.49 -29.77 10.08
C VAL A 150 12.53 -30.13 8.95
N GLU A 151 11.84 -31.26 9.09
CA GLU A 151 10.76 -31.70 8.18
C GLU A 151 9.43 -30.94 8.45
N HIS A 152 9.34 -30.33 9.63
CA HIS A 152 8.17 -29.61 10.14
C HIS A 152 8.57 -28.36 10.90
N PRO A 153 7.78 -27.27 10.88
CA PRO A 153 8.11 -26.05 11.63
C PRO A 153 8.21 -26.34 13.12
N ILE A 154 9.06 -25.56 13.80
CA ILE A 154 9.03 -25.49 15.27
C ILE A 154 7.66 -24.97 15.71
N ASP A 155 6.96 -25.72 16.55
CA ASP A 155 5.63 -25.35 17.03
C ASP A 155 5.68 -24.07 17.86
N LEU A 156 4.67 -23.21 17.72
CA LEU A 156 4.53 -21.99 18.52
C LEU A 156 4.18 -22.36 19.96
N THR A 157 4.84 -21.70 20.92
CA THR A 157 4.58 -21.88 22.35
C THR A 157 3.22 -21.31 22.75
N GLN A 158 2.71 -21.72 23.92
CA GLN A 158 1.49 -21.15 24.48
C GLN A 158 1.57 -19.62 24.61
N LYS A 159 2.72 -19.10 25.06
CA LYS A 159 2.98 -17.65 25.18
C LYS A 159 2.89 -16.90 23.85
N GLN A 160 3.34 -17.54 22.78
CA GLN A 160 3.24 -16.99 21.42
C GLN A 160 1.83 -17.04 20.84
N LEU A 161 0.91 -17.79 21.47
CA LEU A 161 -0.49 -17.94 21.07
C LEU A 161 -1.47 -17.23 22.03
N GLU A 162 -0.97 -16.53 23.06
CA GLU A 162 -1.78 -15.82 24.07
C GLU A 162 -2.69 -14.74 23.48
N TRP A 163 -2.31 -14.17 22.33
CA TRP A 163 -3.14 -13.20 21.61
C TRP A 163 -4.44 -13.80 21.05
N MET A 164 -4.52 -15.12 20.83
CA MET A 164 -5.68 -15.74 20.18
C MET A 164 -6.88 -15.84 21.14
N GLY A 165 -7.97 -15.14 20.80
CA GLY A 165 -9.27 -15.28 21.44
C GLY A 165 -10.05 -16.51 20.95
N LEU A 166 -11.32 -16.59 21.33
CA LEU A 166 -12.20 -17.70 20.94
C LEU A 166 -12.43 -17.74 19.42
N LYS A 167 -12.60 -16.58 18.79
CA LYS A 167 -12.85 -16.44 17.35
C LYS A 167 -11.65 -16.92 16.52
N GLU A 168 -10.45 -16.48 16.88
CA GLU A 168 -9.21 -16.84 16.18
C GLU A 168 -8.95 -18.34 16.33
N LYS A 169 -9.15 -18.89 17.53
CA LYS A 169 -9.01 -20.34 17.80
C LYS A 169 -9.99 -21.16 16.99
N ALA A 170 -11.27 -20.76 16.94
CA ALA A 170 -12.29 -21.45 16.15
C ALA A 170 -11.95 -21.45 14.65
N THR A 171 -11.43 -20.32 14.14
CA THR A 171 -11.00 -20.18 12.74
C THR A 171 -9.86 -21.15 12.41
N LEU A 172 -8.83 -21.21 13.26
CA LEU A 172 -7.70 -22.12 13.07
C LEU A 172 -8.12 -23.59 13.22
N GLN A 173 -9.05 -23.90 14.13
CA GLN A 173 -9.61 -25.25 14.29
C GLN A 173 -10.41 -25.69 13.07
N ARG A 174 -11.24 -24.81 12.48
CA ARG A 174 -11.95 -25.10 11.23
C ARG A 174 -10.97 -25.39 10.10
N PHE A 175 -9.89 -24.62 9.99
CA PHE A 175 -8.83 -24.87 9.02
C PHE A 175 -8.12 -26.22 9.26
N ARG A 176 -7.85 -26.59 10.52
CA ARG A 176 -7.27 -27.91 10.84
C ARG A 176 -8.13 -29.09 10.37
N ARG A 177 -9.46 -28.93 10.26
CA ARG A 177 -10.35 -29.99 9.74
C ARG A 177 -10.17 -30.26 8.25
N THR A 178 -9.51 -29.38 7.50
CA THR A 178 -9.17 -29.61 6.08
C THR A 178 -7.87 -30.41 5.92
N ASN A 179 -7.33 -30.96 7.02
CA ASN A 179 -6.07 -31.71 7.08
C ASN A 179 -4.85 -30.96 6.48
N PRO A 180 -4.58 -29.70 6.87
CA PRO A 180 -3.43 -28.94 6.39
C PRO A 180 -2.12 -29.46 7.00
N THR A 181 -1.03 -29.24 6.29
CA THR A 181 0.33 -29.44 6.78
C THR A 181 0.67 -28.51 7.95
N LYS A 182 1.67 -28.87 8.76
CA LYS A 182 2.15 -28.00 9.85
C LYS A 182 2.62 -26.62 9.35
N TRP A 183 3.22 -26.55 8.16
CA TRP A 183 3.60 -25.29 7.52
C TRP A 183 2.39 -24.42 7.17
N GLU A 184 1.34 -25.01 6.59
CA GLU A 184 0.10 -24.30 6.30
C GLU A 184 -0.59 -23.79 7.58
N ILE A 185 -0.54 -24.57 8.67
CA ILE A 185 -1.05 -24.13 9.97
C ILE A 185 -0.24 -22.92 10.49
N LEU A 186 1.09 -22.95 10.41
CA LEU A 186 1.94 -21.83 10.82
C LEU A 186 1.62 -20.58 9.99
N ILE A 187 1.58 -20.71 8.66
CA ILE A 187 1.27 -19.60 7.74
C ILE A 187 -0.14 -19.06 8.00
N LYS A 188 -1.13 -19.92 8.20
CA LYS A 188 -2.50 -19.51 8.54
C LYS A 188 -2.54 -18.79 9.90
N THR A 189 -1.76 -19.24 10.87
CA THR A 189 -1.63 -18.57 12.17
C THR A 189 -1.06 -17.17 12.02
N GLY A 190 0.00 -16.99 11.23
CA GLY A 190 0.54 -15.67 10.88
C GLY A 190 -0.46 -14.80 10.13
N GLN A 191 -1.25 -15.39 9.23
CA GLN A 191 -2.34 -14.69 8.56
C GLN A 191 -3.40 -14.20 9.55
N ILE A 192 -3.86 -15.04 10.47
CA ILE A 192 -4.84 -14.62 11.49
C ILE A 192 -4.22 -13.53 12.37
N PHE A 193 -2.98 -13.70 12.81
CA PHE A 193 -2.26 -12.70 13.61
C PHE A 193 -2.20 -11.35 12.91
N TYR A 194 -1.83 -11.32 11.63
CA TYR A 194 -1.73 -10.08 10.85
C TYR A 194 -3.05 -9.32 10.69
N HIS A 195 -4.19 -10.03 10.64
CA HIS A 195 -5.51 -9.40 10.55
C HIS A 195 -6.11 -9.08 11.92
N SER A 196 -5.43 -9.44 13.01
CA SER A 196 -5.82 -9.02 14.36
C SER A 196 -5.48 -7.55 14.58
N ARG A 197 -6.31 -6.91 15.39
CA ARG A 197 -6.11 -5.54 15.85
C ARG A 197 -4.77 -5.34 16.56
N LYS A 198 -4.32 -4.09 16.60
CA LYS A 198 -3.03 -3.70 17.20
C LYS A 198 -2.96 -4.05 18.68
N ASP A 199 -3.98 -3.75 19.49
CA ASP A 199 -4.10 -4.18 20.90
C ASP A 199 -3.95 -5.70 21.10
N ILE A 200 -4.58 -6.50 20.26
CA ILE A 200 -4.52 -7.97 20.31
C ILE A 200 -3.11 -8.45 19.95
N ARG A 201 -2.54 -7.94 18.84
CA ARG A 201 -1.20 -8.33 18.37
C ARG A 201 -0.11 -7.99 19.39
N LYS A 202 -0.20 -6.84 20.07
CA LYS A 202 0.76 -6.38 21.09
C LYS A 202 1.06 -7.46 22.14
N LYS A 203 0.08 -8.32 22.47
CA LYS A 203 0.23 -9.42 23.46
C LYS A 203 1.34 -10.42 23.11
N SER A 204 1.55 -10.69 21.81
CA SER A 204 2.54 -11.70 21.37
C SER A 204 3.48 -11.21 20.26
N GLN A 205 3.40 -9.93 19.86
CA GLN A 205 4.24 -9.34 18.81
C GLN A 205 5.73 -9.63 19.05
N LYS A 206 6.27 -9.22 20.21
CA LYS A 206 7.70 -9.37 20.51
C LYS A 206 8.17 -10.83 20.50
N SER A 207 7.39 -11.75 21.07
CA SER A 207 7.76 -13.16 21.15
C SER A 207 7.66 -13.88 19.80
N LEU A 208 6.78 -13.42 18.90
CA LEU A 208 6.70 -13.90 17.52
C LEU A 208 7.80 -13.32 16.63
N GLU A 209 8.19 -12.07 16.83
CA GLU A 209 9.35 -11.48 16.16
C GLU A 209 10.64 -12.21 16.53
N GLU A 210 10.81 -12.57 17.80
CA GLU A 210 11.94 -13.37 18.28
C GLU A 210 11.96 -14.78 17.67
N TYR A 211 10.79 -15.42 17.57
CA TYR A 211 10.64 -16.69 16.85
C TYR A 211 11.11 -16.56 15.40
N CYS A 212 10.73 -15.47 14.73
CA CYS A 212 11.13 -15.22 13.35
C CYS A 212 12.63 -14.98 13.20
N LYS A 213 13.21 -14.11 14.04
CA LYS A 213 14.64 -13.83 14.07
C LYS A 213 15.44 -15.12 14.28
N THR A 214 15.04 -15.93 15.25
CA THR A 214 15.71 -17.20 15.58
C THR A 214 15.66 -18.21 14.44
N ASN A 215 14.48 -18.43 13.85
CA ASN A 215 14.32 -19.48 12.84
C ASN A 215 14.82 -19.08 11.46
N LEU A 216 14.69 -17.80 11.07
CA LEU A 216 15.29 -17.30 9.84
C LEU A 216 16.80 -17.17 9.97
N GLY A 217 17.32 -16.63 11.09
CA GLY A 217 18.77 -16.46 11.31
C GLY A 217 19.55 -17.77 11.22
N LYS A 218 18.98 -18.88 11.71
CA LYS A 218 19.55 -20.22 11.55
C LYS A 218 19.65 -20.71 10.09
N LEU A 219 18.80 -20.20 9.20
CA LEU A 219 18.73 -20.62 7.80
C LEU A 219 19.52 -19.71 6.88
N ILE A 220 19.38 -18.39 7.06
CA ILE A 220 19.97 -17.39 6.16
C ILE A 220 21.24 -16.75 6.73
N GLY A 221 21.57 -16.98 8.00
CA GLY A 221 22.69 -16.36 8.70
C GLY A 221 22.32 -15.03 9.35
N GLU A 222 23.03 -14.69 10.43
CA GLU A 222 22.79 -13.44 11.20
C GLU A 222 23.15 -12.18 10.40
N GLU A 223 24.15 -12.23 9.51
CA GLU A 223 24.55 -11.10 8.66
C GLU A 223 23.41 -10.71 7.68
N ASN A 224 22.90 -11.68 6.93
CA ASN A 224 21.76 -11.50 6.04
C ASN A 224 20.49 -11.06 6.79
N LEU A 225 20.28 -11.56 8.00
CA LEU A 225 19.17 -11.15 8.85
C LEU A 225 19.33 -9.69 9.31
N GLN A 226 20.54 -9.26 9.61
CA GLN A 226 20.86 -7.90 10.01
C GLN A 226 20.66 -6.91 8.85
N GLU A 227 21.08 -7.27 7.64
CA GLU A 227 20.84 -6.46 6.44
C GLU A 227 19.32 -6.23 6.21
N ILE A 228 18.49 -7.27 6.35
CA ILE A 228 17.03 -7.13 6.24
C ILE A 228 16.48 -6.19 7.33
N LYS A 229 17.01 -6.25 8.56
CA LYS A 229 16.58 -5.35 9.65
C LYS A 229 16.95 -3.90 9.37
N GLU A 230 18.13 -3.66 8.79
CA GLU A 230 18.58 -2.32 8.39
C GLU A 230 17.69 -1.75 7.29
N MET A 231 17.37 -2.55 6.26
CA MET A 231 16.41 -2.13 5.23
C MET A 231 15.03 -1.79 5.82
N LEU A 232 14.56 -2.53 6.83
CA LEU A 232 13.31 -2.22 7.52
C LEU A 232 13.39 -0.90 8.31
N ALA A 233 14.54 -0.59 8.92
CA ALA A 233 14.76 0.64 9.67
C ALA A 233 14.88 1.86 8.75
N GLU A 234 15.48 1.70 7.57
CA GLU A 234 15.65 2.75 6.56
C GLU A 234 14.36 3.01 5.74
N SER A 235 13.22 2.45 6.16
CA SER A 235 11.94 2.57 5.45
C SER A 235 12.01 2.10 3.99
N ALA A 236 12.81 1.06 3.71
CA ALA A 236 12.82 0.46 2.39
C ALA A 236 11.43 -0.03 1.99
N THR A 237 11.09 0.13 0.72
CA THR A 237 9.82 -0.35 0.17
C THR A 237 9.70 -1.87 0.35
N VAL A 238 8.49 -2.36 0.61
CA VAL A 238 8.21 -3.80 0.78
C VAL A 238 8.79 -4.63 -0.39
N GLU A 239 8.78 -4.07 -1.61
CA GLU A 239 9.29 -4.71 -2.83
C GLU A 239 10.81 -4.96 -2.76
N LYS A 240 11.56 -4.00 -2.20
CA LYS A 240 13.01 -4.10 -2.05
C LYS A 240 13.34 -5.17 -1.02
N ILE A 241 12.60 -5.21 0.08
CA ILE A 241 12.78 -6.19 1.16
C ILE A 241 12.46 -7.60 0.66
N GLU A 242 11.32 -7.79 -0.05
CA GLU A 242 10.97 -9.08 -0.63
C GLU A 242 12.00 -9.52 -1.69
N ALA A 243 12.50 -8.60 -2.53
CA ALA A 243 13.53 -8.90 -3.52
C ALA A 243 14.84 -9.33 -2.87
N LYS A 244 15.32 -8.61 -1.85
CA LYS A 244 16.53 -8.96 -1.11
C LYS A 244 16.38 -10.30 -0.40
N PHE A 245 15.24 -10.55 0.24
CA PHE A 245 14.96 -11.85 0.86
C PHE A 245 15.00 -12.99 -0.16
N ALA A 246 14.40 -12.79 -1.34
CA ALA A 246 14.42 -13.78 -2.41
C ALA A 246 15.83 -14.02 -3.00
N GLU A 247 16.68 -12.98 -3.04
CA GLU A 247 18.09 -13.08 -3.41
C GLU A 247 18.85 -13.95 -2.42
N ILE A 248 18.77 -13.63 -1.12
CA ILE A 248 19.42 -14.38 -0.02
C ILE A 248 18.99 -15.85 -0.05
N VAL A 249 17.68 -16.12 -0.16
CA VAL A 249 17.16 -17.50 -0.27
C VAL A 249 17.69 -18.17 -1.55
N GLY A 250 17.83 -17.44 -2.65
CA GLY A 250 18.35 -17.97 -3.91
C GLY A 250 19.81 -18.43 -3.85
N GLU A 251 20.60 -17.88 -2.93
CA GLU A 251 22.01 -18.22 -2.71
C GLU A 251 22.20 -19.47 -1.84
N LEU A 252 21.18 -19.87 -1.07
CA LEU A 252 21.23 -21.08 -0.26
C LEU A 252 21.42 -22.32 -1.15
N THR A 253 22.48 -23.08 -0.87
CA THR A 253 22.86 -24.26 -1.65
C THR A 253 21.87 -25.42 -1.46
N ASN A 254 21.32 -25.57 -0.25
CA ASN A 254 20.41 -26.64 0.12
C ASN A 254 18.95 -26.31 -0.25
N GLU A 255 18.31 -27.20 -1.02
CA GLU A 255 16.91 -27.06 -1.45
C GLU A 255 15.91 -27.09 -0.29
N LYS A 256 16.21 -27.85 0.76
CA LYS A 256 15.40 -27.93 1.97
C LYS A 256 15.48 -26.62 2.76
N ASP A 257 16.67 -26.04 2.89
CA ASP A 257 16.86 -24.78 3.61
C ASP A 257 16.21 -23.62 2.83
N ARG A 258 16.27 -23.65 1.50
CA ARG A 258 15.50 -22.73 0.63
C ARG A 258 14.00 -22.80 0.91
N THR A 259 13.46 -24.02 0.87
CA THR A 259 12.02 -24.25 1.10
C THR A 259 11.59 -23.84 2.51
N ASN A 260 12.40 -24.17 3.52
CA ASN A 260 12.14 -23.79 4.91
C ASN A 260 12.22 -22.28 5.11
N ALA A 261 13.20 -21.60 4.49
CA ALA A 261 13.33 -20.15 4.54
C ALA A 261 12.11 -19.49 3.89
N GLU A 262 11.65 -19.98 2.74
CA GLU A 262 10.41 -19.49 2.11
C GLU A 262 9.18 -19.67 3.03
N HIS A 263 9.00 -20.83 3.66
CA HIS A 263 7.88 -21.06 4.56
C HIS A 263 7.93 -20.16 5.81
N TYR A 264 9.07 -20.07 6.48
CA TYR A 264 9.26 -19.15 7.60
C TYR A 264 9.07 -17.70 7.16
N GLY A 265 9.59 -17.31 6.00
CA GLY A 265 9.40 -16.00 5.41
C GLY A 265 7.92 -15.65 5.21
N GLN A 266 7.09 -16.60 4.78
CA GLN A 266 5.65 -16.40 4.63
C GLN A 266 4.92 -16.09 5.95
N PHE A 267 5.33 -16.73 7.04
CA PHE A 267 4.85 -16.43 8.38
C PHE A 267 5.42 -15.11 8.91
N CYS A 268 6.73 -14.93 8.81
CA CYS A 268 7.44 -13.82 9.41
C CYS A 268 7.14 -12.47 8.76
N ARG A 269 6.91 -12.43 7.45
CA ARG A 269 6.41 -11.22 6.79
C ARG A 269 5.07 -10.75 7.35
N LYS A 270 4.23 -11.66 7.87
CA LYS A 270 2.96 -11.32 8.53
C LYS A 270 3.18 -10.77 9.93
N VAL A 271 4.10 -11.37 10.68
CA VAL A 271 4.51 -10.89 12.01
C VAL A 271 5.12 -9.48 11.92
N PHE A 272 6.06 -9.27 10.99
CA PHE A 272 6.70 -7.96 10.76
C PHE A 272 5.86 -7.00 9.90
N ARG A 273 4.64 -7.38 9.49
CA ARG A 273 3.76 -6.60 8.61
C ARG A 273 4.38 -6.16 7.27
N ILE A 274 5.37 -6.88 6.78
CA ILE A 274 5.99 -6.72 5.47
C ILE A 274 5.05 -7.35 4.42
N VAL A 275 3.93 -6.70 4.17
CA VAL A 275 2.91 -7.22 3.26
C VAL A 275 2.44 -6.11 2.34
N HIS A 276 2.61 -6.33 1.04
CA HIS A 276 2.04 -5.46 0.02
C HIS A 276 0.53 -5.32 0.21
N PHE A 277 0.07 -4.08 0.31
CA PHE A 277 -1.33 -3.78 0.10
C PHE A 277 -1.66 -4.01 -1.39
N LYS A 278 -2.66 -4.83 -1.66
CA LYS A 278 -3.13 -5.09 -3.02
C LYS A 278 -4.57 -4.60 -3.09
N PRO A 279 -4.85 -3.43 -3.70
CA PRO A 279 -6.20 -2.87 -3.73
C PRO A 279 -7.27 -3.86 -4.22
N GLY A 280 -6.93 -4.69 -5.20
CA GLY A 280 -7.81 -5.75 -5.72
C GLY A 280 -8.18 -6.85 -4.71
N SER A 281 -7.60 -6.89 -3.50
CA SER A 281 -8.01 -7.87 -2.47
C SER A 281 -9.43 -7.62 -1.95
N ILE A 282 -9.89 -6.36 -1.95
CA ILE A 282 -11.21 -5.98 -1.43
C ILE A 282 -12.36 -6.57 -2.29
N ILE A 283 -12.08 -6.84 -3.56
CA ILE A 283 -13.07 -7.35 -4.54
C ILE A 283 -12.87 -8.85 -4.88
N GLN A 284 -12.07 -9.57 -4.10
CA GLN A 284 -11.78 -10.99 -4.38
C GLN A 284 -13.01 -11.90 -4.26
N TRP A 285 -13.98 -11.52 -3.42
CA TRP A 285 -15.24 -12.23 -3.20
C TRP A 285 -16.18 -12.20 -4.41
N LEU A 286 -15.99 -11.29 -5.36
CA LEU A 286 -16.76 -11.29 -6.60
C LEU A 286 -16.52 -12.57 -7.40
N ASN A 287 -17.59 -13.13 -7.96
CA ASN A 287 -17.48 -14.25 -8.89
C ASN A 287 -16.93 -13.80 -10.26
N SER A 288 -16.61 -14.74 -11.14
CA SER A 288 -15.98 -14.44 -12.43
C SER A 288 -16.82 -13.51 -13.31
N ASN A 289 -18.15 -13.69 -13.34
CA ASN A 289 -19.04 -12.88 -14.15
C ASN A 289 -19.13 -11.45 -13.62
N GLN A 290 -19.23 -11.28 -12.30
CA GLN A 290 -19.21 -9.97 -11.65
C GLN A 290 -17.89 -9.23 -11.91
N LYS A 291 -16.75 -9.94 -11.83
CA LYS A 291 -15.43 -9.38 -12.14
C LYS A 291 -15.34 -8.91 -13.60
N MET A 292 -15.87 -9.69 -14.55
CA MET A 292 -15.91 -9.28 -15.96
C MET A 292 -16.76 -8.03 -16.17
N GLN A 293 -17.90 -7.92 -15.50
CA GLN A 293 -18.76 -6.72 -15.59
C GLN A 293 -18.02 -5.48 -15.06
N ILE A 294 -17.40 -5.57 -13.88
CA ILE A 294 -16.61 -4.46 -13.32
C ILE A 294 -15.45 -4.08 -14.25
N MET A 295 -14.74 -5.06 -14.81
CA MET A 295 -13.66 -4.79 -15.76
C MET A 295 -14.16 -4.10 -17.02
N GLY A 296 -15.32 -4.50 -17.54
CA GLY A 296 -15.96 -3.81 -18.66
C GLY A 296 -16.33 -2.37 -18.32
N MET A 297 -16.84 -2.11 -17.12
CA MET A 297 -17.16 -0.76 -16.65
C MET A 297 -15.92 0.14 -16.54
N ILE A 298 -14.82 -0.38 -15.98
CA ILE A 298 -13.55 0.36 -15.83
C ILE A 298 -12.94 0.73 -17.19
N GLN A 299 -13.19 -0.08 -18.23
CA GLN A 299 -12.67 0.17 -19.57
C GLN A 299 -13.51 1.18 -20.38
N ASP A 300 -14.73 1.50 -19.94
CA ASP A 300 -15.61 2.45 -20.61
C ASP A 300 -15.25 3.88 -20.17
N PRO A 301 -14.79 4.75 -21.08
CA PRO A 301 -14.40 6.13 -20.74
C PRO A 301 -15.57 7.00 -20.28
N ASN A 302 -16.82 6.57 -20.47
CA ASN A 302 -18.01 7.30 -20.04
C ASN A 302 -18.47 6.92 -18.62
N ILE A 303 -17.84 5.91 -18.01
CA ILE A 303 -18.20 5.43 -16.68
C ILE A 303 -17.20 5.97 -15.67
N GLY A 304 -17.70 6.76 -14.72
CA GLY A 304 -16.89 7.26 -13.61
C GLY A 304 -16.67 6.21 -12.51
N ASP A 305 -15.61 6.36 -11.73
CA ASP A 305 -15.26 5.44 -10.64
C ASP A 305 -16.42 5.24 -9.64
N GLY A 306 -17.18 6.30 -9.35
CA GLY A 306 -18.37 6.24 -8.49
C GLY A 306 -19.38 5.17 -8.93
N GLN A 307 -19.65 5.07 -10.24
CA GLN A 307 -20.58 4.08 -10.79
C GLN A 307 -20.05 2.65 -10.66
N VAL A 308 -18.73 2.47 -10.76
CA VAL A 308 -18.07 1.19 -10.52
C VAL A 308 -18.24 0.77 -9.06
N TYR A 309 -18.05 1.70 -8.12
CA TYR A 309 -18.24 1.45 -6.70
C TYR A 309 -19.70 1.15 -6.33
N ASP A 310 -20.65 1.88 -6.92
CA ASP A 310 -22.08 1.58 -6.79
C ASP A 310 -22.38 0.15 -7.22
N LYS A 311 -21.83 -0.29 -8.36
CA LYS A 311 -22.02 -1.66 -8.84
C LYS A 311 -21.44 -2.71 -7.89
N ILE A 312 -20.27 -2.45 -7.31
CA ILE A 312 -19.66 -3.34 -6.30
C ILE A 312 -20.57 -3.44 -5.07
N PHE A 313 -21.13 -2.32 -4.62
CA PHE A 313 -22.06 -2.28 -3.49
C PHE A 313 -23.36 -3.04 -3.78
N ASP A 314 -23.90 -2.92 -4.99
CA ASP A 314 -25.08 -3.69 -5.43
C ASP A 314 -24.81 -5.19 -5.39
N PHE A 315 -23.66 -5.63 -5.94
CA PHE A 315 -23.26 -7.03 -5.86
C PHE A 315 -23.16 -7.49 -4.41
N TYR A 316 -22.62 -6.65 -3.53
CA TYR A 316 -22.50 -6.97 -2.13
C TYR A 316 -23.89 -7.20 -1.54
N ASN A 317 -24.81 -6.25 -1.69
CA ASN A 317 -26.19 -6.33 -1.16
C ASN A 317 -27.03 -7.46 -1.73
N SER A 318 -26.77 -7.87 -2.98
CA SER A 318 -27.42 -9.05 -3.56
C SER A 318 -26.88 -10.39 -3.04
N THR A 319 -25.74 -10.39 -2.34
CA THR A 319 -25.11 -11.62 -1.81
C THR A 319 -25.73 -12.00 -0.45
N THR A 320 -25.98 -13.29 -0.23
CA THR A 320 -26.59 -13.83 1.00
C THR A 320 -25.80 -15.02 1.58
N GLY A 321 -26.13 -15.43 2.82
CA GLY A 321 -25.55 -16.61 3.48
C GLY A 321 -24.02 -16.57 3.63
N ASP A 322 -23.37 -17.73 3.51
CA ASP A 322 -21.91 -17.89 3.65
C ASP A 322 -21.10 -17.00 2.70
N ALA A 323 -21.63 -16.73 1.50
CA ALA A 323 -20.99 -15.85 0.53
C ALA A 323 -20.97 -14.39 1.03
N ARG A 324 -22.03 -13.94 1.71
CA ARG A 324 -22.12 -12.59 2.31
C ARG A 324 -21.17 -12.46 3.49
N GLU A 325 -21.08 -13.49 4.33
CA GLU A 325 -20.12 -13.53 5.44
C GLU A 325 -18.68 -13.49 4.94
N THR A 326 -18.36 -14.29 3.92
CA THR A 326 -17.04 -14.30 3.27
C THR A 326 -16.70 -12.94 2.63
N ALA A 327 -17.65 -12.34 1.91
CA ALA A 327 -17.49 -11.02 1.32
C ALA A 327 -17.25 -9.95 2.39
N ARG A 328 -18.05 -9.98 3.47
CA ARG A 328 -17.89 -9.08 4.62
C ARG A 328 -16.50 -9.21 5.24
N GLU A 329 -16.05 -10.43 5.53
CA GLU A 329 -14.73 -10.67 6.09
C GLU A 329 -13.61 -10.13 5.19
N MET A 330 -13.70 -10.35 3.88
CA MET A 330 -12.71 -9.84 2.92
C MET A 330 -12.67 -8.32 2.86
N ILE A 331 -13.85 -7.67 2.84
CA ILE A 331 -13.95 -6.21 2.80
C ILE A 331 -13.46 -5.61 4.11
N ASP A 332 -13.89 -6.12 5.26
CA ASP A 332 -13.46 -5.63 6.58
C ASP A 332 -11.93 -5.73 6.73
N ASN A 333 -11.35 -6.87 6.35
CA ASN A 333 -9.90 -7.05 6.35
C ASN A 333 -9.19 -6.13 5.34
N GLY A 334 -9.76 -5.95 4.16
CA GLY A 334 -9.20 -5.08 3.13
C GLY A 334 -9.23 -3.60 3.53
N CYS A 335 -10.34 -3.13 4.11
CA CYS A 335 -10.52 -1.77 4.59
C CYS A 335 -9.59 -1.46 5.76
N ARG A 336 -9.50 -2.34 6.75
CA ARG A 336 -8.50 -2.17 7.83
C ARG A 336 -7.09 -2.03 7.29
N ARG A 337 -6.69 -2.87 6.34
CA ARG A 337 -5.36 -2.78 5.73
C ARG A 337 -5.17 -1.48 4.94
N PHE A 338 -6.18 -1.05 4.20
CA PHE A 338 -6.16 0.20 3.46
C PHE A 338 -6.00 1.40 4.41
N ILE A 339 -6.82 1.48 5.46
CA ILE A 339 -6.80 2.56 6.45
C ILE A 339 -5.45 2.56 7.17
N ALA A 340 -4.98 1.41 7.64
CA ALA A 340 -3.69 1.32 8.33
C ALA A 340 -2.50 1.69 7.43
N HIS A 341 -2.57 1.34 6.14
CA HIS A 341 -1.52 1.66 5.18
C HIS A 341 -1.51 3.13 4.77
N THR A 342 -2.69 3.74 4.66
CA THR A 342 -2.87 5.09 4.13
C THR A 342 -2.80 6.15 5.23
N PHE A 343 -3.46 5.89 6.37
CA PHE A 343 -3.65 6.84 7.46
C PHE A 343 -2.93 6.44 8.76
N GLY A 344 -2.33 5.24 8.79
CA GLY A 344 -1.61 4.72 9.95
C GLY A 344 -2.45 3.80 10.84
N GLU A 345 -1.77 2.95 11.62
CA GLU A 345 -2.43 1.93 12.46
C GLU A 345 -3.28 2.52 13.58
N ASP A 346 -2.95 3.72 14.08
CA ASP A 346 -3.71 4.34 15.17
C ASP A 346 -5.10 4.79 14.68
N VAL A 347 -5.18 5.34 13.47
CA VAL A 347 -6.46 5.71 12.83
C VAL A 347 -7.32 4.47 12.57
N GLU A 348 -6.72 3.39 12.08
CA GLU A 348 -7.42 2.12 11.86
C GLU A 348 -7.97 1.52 13.15
N GLU A 349 -7.14 1.46 14.19
CA GLU A 349 -7.54 0.91 15.50
C GLU A 349 -8.68 1.71 16.11
N GLU A 350 -8.63 3.05 16.04
CA GLU A 350 -9.69 3.89 16.58
C GLU A 350 -11.03 3.66 15.86
N ILE A 351 -11.03 3.56 14.53
CA ILE A 351 -12.25 3.27 13.74
C ILE A 351 -12.79 1.88 14.09
N ASP A 352 -11.95 0.84 14.13
CA ASP A 352 -12.39 -0.53 14.42
C ASP A 352 -12.94 -0.67 15.85
N VAL A 353 -12.31 -0.03 16.83
CA VAL A 353 -12.79 -0.01 18.22
C VAL A 353 -14.14 0.71 18.33
N ALA A 354 -14.30 1.84 17.64
CA ALA A 354 -15.55 2.58 17.66
C ALA A 354 -16.72 1.79 17.04
N LEU A 355 -16.46 1.07 15.95
CA LEU A 355 -17.44 0.16 15.33
C LEU A 355 -17.88 -0.97 16.28
N GLN A 356 -17.02 -1.45 17.17
CA GLN A 356 -17.35 -2.53 18.10
C GLN A 356 -18.11 -2.07 19.34
N HIS A 357 -17.76 -0.91 19.88
CA HIS A 357 -18.38 -0.39 21.10
C HIS A 357 -19.62 0.48 20.83
N GLY A 358 -19.81 0.97 19.60
CA GLY A 358 -20.94 1.82 19.25
C GLY A 358 -20.93 3.19 19.92
N ASN A 359 -19.75 3.67 20.31
CA ASN A 359 -19.56 4.97 20.95
C ASN A 359 -19.44 6.13 19.96
N SER A 360 -19.49 5.86 18.65
CA SER A 360 -19.50 6.86 17.59
C SER A 360 -20.54 6.51 16.54
N SER A 361 -21.19 7.54 15.98
CA SER A 361 -22.13 7.33 14.87
C SER A 361 -21.38 6.92 13.60
N LYS A 362 -22.10 6.30 12.66
CA LYS A 362 -21.53 5.93 11.36
C LYS A 362 -21.10 7.15 10.55
N GLN A 363 -21.83 8.26 10.66
CA GLN A 363 -21.45 9.53 10.06
C GLN A 363 -20.13 10.05 10.65
N GLN A 364 -19.95 10.01 11.97
CA GLN A 364 -18.69 10.41 12.62
C GLN A 364 -17.49 9.61 12.10
N LEU A 365 -17.64 8.29 11.98
CA LEU A 365 -16.58 7.43 11.49
C LEU A 365 -16.28 7.65 10.01
N ALA A 366 -17.31 7.80 9.18
CA ALA A 366 -17.16 8.11 7.76
C ALA A 366 -16.50 9.48 7.54
N ALA A 367 -16.94 10.49 8.28
CA ALA A 367 -16.39 11.84 8.21
C ALA A 367 -14.93 11.88 8.66
N LYS A 368 -14.60 11.17 9.73
CA LYS A 368 -13.21 11.06 10.18
C LYS A 368 -12.31 10.48 9.10
N LEU A 369 -12.74 9.42 8.42
CA LEU A 369 -11.99 8.82 7.34
C LEU A 369 -11.83 9.78 6.15
N ALA A 370 -12.90 10.48 5.78
CA ALA A 370 -12.89 11.46 4.71
C ALA A 370 -11.97 12.65 5.01
N ILE A 371 -12.02 13.19 6.24
CA ILE A 371 -11.15 14.28 6.70
C ILE A 371 -9.69 13.87 6.63
N HIS A 372 -9.32 12.66 7.08
CA HIS A 372 -7.96 12.16 6.91
C HIS A 372 -7.56 12.01 5.44
N GLY A 373 -8.50 11.63 4.57
CA GLY A 373 -8.31 11.64 3.12
C GLY A 373 -7.96 13.04 2.60
N GLU A 374 -8.75 14.04 2.96
CA GLU A 374 -8.57 15.43 2.52
C GLU A 374 -7.26 16.08 3.04
N GLN A 375 -6.73 15.60 4.16
CA GLN A 375 -5.46 16.06 4.74
C GLN A 375 -4.20 15.56 4.01
N ILE A 376 -4.34 14.68 3.01
CA ILE A 376 -3.20 14.19 2.22
C ILE A 376 -2.65 15.33 1.35
N GLN A 377 -1.37 15.63 1.52
CA GLN A 377 -0.68 16.73 0.84
C GLN A 377 -0.56 16.52 -0.67
N ASP A 378 -0.16 15.33 -1.12
CA ASP A 378 -0.02 15.03 -2.55
C ASP A 378 -1.40 14.90 -3.21
N ASP A 379 -1.77 15.86 -4.06
CA ASP A 379 -3.08 15.94 -4.73
C ASP A 379 -3.48 14.66 -5.46
N ARG A 380 -2.52 14.02 -6.13
CA ARG A 380 -2.76 12.78 -6.87
C ARG A 380 -3.11 11.63 -5.92
N SER A 381 -2.36 11.50 -4.84
CA SER A 381 -2.60 10.51 -3.79
C SER A 381 -3.87 10.81 -3.02
N ARG A 382 -4.14 12.08 -2.70
CA ARG A 382 -5.38 12.54 -2.07
C ARG A 382 -6.58 12.11 -2.90
N LYS A 383 -6.58 12.45 -4.19
CA LYS A 383 -7.63 12.05 -5.12
C LYS A 383 -7.81 10.53 -5.16
N LEU A 384 -6.72 9.78 -5.35
CA LEU A 384 -6.76 8.32 -5.40
C LEU A 384 -7.34 7.70 -4.11
N VAL A 385 -6.98 8.25 -2.95
CA VAL A 385 -7.42 7.77 -1.65
C VAL A 385 -8.89 8.11 -1.43
N VAL A 386 -9.28 9.37 -1.62
CA VAL A 386 -10.67 9.85 -1.46
C VAL A 386 -11.61 9.08 -2.37
N ASP A 387 -11.23 8.92 -3.65
CA ASP A 387 -12.01 8.16 -4.63
C ASP A 387 -12.12 6.66 -4.23
N SER A 388 -11.19 6.14 -3.42
CA SER A 388 -11.21 4.74 -2.93
C SER A 388 -11.98 4.52 -1.63
N LEU A 389 -12.34 5.57 -0.88
CA LEU A 389 -13.06 5.46 0.40
C LEU A 389 -14.46 4.83 0.34
N PRO A 390 -15.27 4.97 -0.73
CA PRO A 390 -16.69 4.58 -0.71
C PRO A 390 -16.97 3.14 -0.26
N ILE A 391 -16.12 2.17 -0.62
CA ILE A 391 -16.30 0.78 -0.17
C ILE A 391 -16.18 0.68 1.35
N CYS A 392 -15.19 1.35 1.94
CA CYS A 392 -14.98 1.31 3.39
C CYS A 392 -16.03 2.13 4.13
N THR A 393 -16.47 3.24 3.56
CA THR A 393 -17.57 4.06 4.11
C THR A 393 -18.90 3.29 4.12
N ARG A 394 -19.30 2.70 2.98
CA ARG A 394 -20.63 2.09 2.84
C ARG A 394 -20.74 0.67 3.37
N ILE A 395 -19.67 -0.11 3.28
CA ILE A 395 -19.71 -1.53 3.66
C ILE A 395 -19.07 -1.73 5.02
N TYR A 396 -17.80 -1.35 5.17
CA TYR A 396 -17.08 -1.59 6.43
C TYR A 396 -17.68 -0.79 7.59
N ILE A 397 -17.82 0.53 7.44
CA ILE A 397 -18.48 1.41 8.42
C ILE A 397 -20.01 1.23 8.37
N GLY A 398 -20.57 0.96 7.19
CA GLY A 398 -22.01 0.79 7.03
C GLY A 398 -22.78 2.09 7.00
N PHE A 399 -22.11 3.21 6.66
CA PHE A 399 -22.72 4.52 6.52
C PHE A 399 -23.51 4.62 5.21
N ASP A 400 -24.73 5.12 5.30
CA ASP A 400 -25.69 5.22 4.19
C ASP A 400 -25.77 6.64 3.59
N TYR A 401 -24.83 7.51 3.95
CA TYR A 401 -24.81 8.93 3.57
C TYR A 401 -25.93 9.77 4.19
N SER A 402 -26.54 9.29 5.28
CA SER A 402 -27.45 10.10 6.10
C SER A 402 -26.73 11.31 6.69
N CYS A 403 -27.41 12.46 6.69
CA CYS A 403 -26.93 13.68 7.33
C CYS A 403 -27.66 13.87 8.65
N GLU A 404 -27.00 13.54 9.76
CA GLU A 404 -27.52 13.64 11.11
C GLU A 404 -26.77 14.71 11.90
N CYS A 405 -27.33 15.93 11.97
CA CYS A 405 -26.68 17.09 12.62
C CYS A 405 -27.32 17.48 13.96
N ASN A 406 -27.85 16.50 14.71
CA ASN A 406 -28.53 16.72 15.99
C ASN A 406 -29.64 17.80 15.95
N GLY A 407 -30.29 17.97 14.79
CA GLY A 407 -31.32 19.00 14.58
C GLY A 407 -30.79 20.43 14.54
N LYS A 408 -29.46 20.62 14.46
CA LYS A 408 -28.81 21.94 14.38
C LYS A 408 -28.44 22.34 12.94
N SER A 409 -28.52 21.40 12.01
CA SER A 409 -28.40 21.62 10.56
C SER A 409 -29.15 20.51 9.81
N ASP A 410 -29.47 20.75 8.56
CA ASP A 410 -29.97 19.77 7.58
C ASP A 410 -28.99 19.57 6.41
N GLU A 411 -27.84 20.26 6.44
CA GLU A 411 -26.82 20.25 5.41
C GLU A 411 -25.51 19.60 5.89
N CYS A 412 -24.98 18.71 5.06
CA CYS A 412 -23.67 18.10 5.25
C CYS A 412 -22.77 18.38 4.04
N HIS A 413 -21.48 18.56 4.30
CA HIS A 413 -20.49 18.70 3.24
C HIS A 413 -20.40 17.40 2.42
N PRO A 414 -20.44 17.45 1.07
CA PRO A 414 -20.60 16.26 0.22
C PRO A 414 -19.41 15.29 0.28
N SER A 415 -18.18 15.79 0.47
CA SER A 415 -16.98 14.95 0.50
C SER A 415 -16.62 14.45 1.90
N THR A 416 -16.86 15.28 2.92
CA THR A 416 -16.42 15.01 4.29
C THR A 416 -17.54 14.55 5.20
N TYR A 417 -18.80 14.63 4.77
CA TYR A 417 -19.98 14.22 5.54
C TYR A 417 -20.17 14.97 6.87
N THR A 418 -19.38 16.01 7.11
CA THR A 418 -19.51 16.88 8.28
C THR A 418 -20.67 17.85 8.08
N CYS A 419 -21.46 18.05 9.11
CA CYS A 419 -22.49 19.08 9.13
C CYS A 419 -21.90 20.47 8.89
N ILE A 420 -22.58 21.25 8.06
CA ILE A 420 -22.23 22.66 7.79
C ILE A 420 -23.35 23.57 8.32
N ASN A 421 -23.04 24.84 8.54
CA ASN A 421 -24.01 25.83 9.01
C ASN A 421 -24.71 25.44 10.34
N CYS A 422 -23.96 24.83 11.29
CA CYS A 422 -24.47 24.41 12.58
C CYS A 422 -25.10 25.58 13.38
N GLY A 423 -26.39 25.49 13.65
CA GLY A 423 -27.15 26.46 14.44
C GLY A 423 -27.00 26.29 15.96
N GLY A 424 -27.52 27.26 16.71
CA GLY A 424 -27.56 27.17 18.18
C GLY A 424 -26.18 27.17 18.85
N ASN A 425 -25.21 27.88 18.27
CA ASN A 425 -23.83 28.01 18.76
C ASN A 425 -23.13 26.65 18.90
N THR A 426 -23.35 25.76 17.92
CA THR A 426 -22.74 24.43 17.89
C THR A 426 -21.73 24.29 16.76
N PHE A 427 -20.84 23.31 16.87
CA PHE A 427 -19.90 22.88 15.84
C PHE A 427 -19.55 21.40 16.01
N GLY A 428 -18.73 20.84 15.12
CA GLY A 428 -18.34 19.43 15.12
C GLY A 428 -18.95 18.65 13.96
N ILE A 429 -18.65 17.36 13.85
CA ILE A 429 -19.07 16.52 12.71
C ILE A 429 -20.59 16.47 12.61
N GLN A 430 -21.28 16.41 13.75
CA GLN A 430 -22.73 16.34 13.87
C GLN A 430 -23.31 17.54 14.62
N CYS A 431 -22.60 18.67 14.64
CA CYS A 431 -22.95 19.82 15.48
C CYS A 431 -23.08 19.46 16.97
N GLU A 432 -22.26 18.52 17.44
CA GLU A 432 -22.35 17.96 18.78
C GLU A 432 -21.62 18.80 19.82
N GLN A 433 -20.75 19.73 19.47
CA GLN A 433 -19.95 20.53 20.41
C GLN A 433 -20.48 21.96 20.50
N CYS A 434 -20.31 22.62 21.66
CA CYS A 434 -20.63 24.04 21.80
C CYS A 434 -19.44 24.90 21.40
N LEU A 435 -19.67 25.97 20.64
CA LEU A 435 -18.65 26.96 20.30
C LEU A 435 -17.97 27.51 21.55
N ASP A 436 -16.73 27.98 21.39
CA ASP A 436 -15.99 28.64 22.47
C ASP A 436 -16.79 29.80 23.07
N GLY A 437 -16.84 29.86 24.40
CA GLY A 437 -17.67 30.81 25.15
C GLY A 437 -19.11 30.34 25.42
N TYR A 438 -19.50 29.16 24.92
CA TYR A 438 -20.80 28.55 25.20
C TYR A 438 -20.64 27.22 25.95
N GLN A 439 -21.51 26.99 26.93
CA GLN A 439 -21.57 25.71 27.64
C GLN A 439 -22.92 25.05 27.44
N ARG A 440 -22.93 23.70 27.49
CA ARG A 440 -24.17 22.93 27.42
C ARG A 440 -25.01 23.19 28.66
N THR A 441 -26.23 23.63 28.45
CA THR A 441 -27.26 23.69 29.48
C THR A 441 -27.77 22.27 29.82
N PRO A 442 -28.48 22.11 30.95
CA PRO A 442 -29.17 20.85 31.25
C PRO A 442 -30.22 20.43 30.20
N THR A 443 -30.71 21.38 29.38
CA THR A 443 -31.62 21.09 28.26
C THR A 443 -30.89 20.64 26.99
N GLY A 444 -29.55 20.69 26.97
CA GLY A 444 -28.71 20.27 25.85
C GLY A 444 -28.37 21.37 24.85
N ASP A 445 -28.78 22.61 25.09
CA ASP A 445 -28.48 23.76 24.23
C ASP A 445 -27.19 24.46 24.67
N CYS A 446 -26.55 25.16 23.73
CA CYS A 446 -25.32 25.91 24.02
C CYS A 446 -25.67 27.36 24.39
N ALA A 447 -25.49 27.71 25.67
CA ALA A 447 -25.76 29.03 26.21
C ALA A 447 -24.47 29.70 26.73
N ASN A 448 -24.46 31.03 26.70
CA ASN A 448 -23.32 31.81 27.18
C ASN A 448 -23.31 31.85 28.72
N THR A 449 -22.17 31.51 29.33
CA THR A 449 -21.96 31.53 30.78
C THR A 449 -21.87 32.93 31.39
N GLU A 450 -21.70 33.98 30.60
CA GLU A 450 -21.66 35.38 31.09
C GLU A 450 -23.06 35.96 31.39
N THR A 451 -24.12 35.16 31.29
CA THR A 451 -25.50 35.63 31.55
C THR A 451 -26.21 34.95 32.71
N SER A 452 -25.47 34.25 33.58
CA SER A 452 -25.98 33.83 34.88
C SER A 452 -25.45 34.77 35.97
N ASP A 453 -25.99 36.00 36.04
CA ASP A 453 -26.35 36.60 37.33
C ASP A 453 -27.12 37.94 37.19
N THR A 454 -28.39 37.85 37.58
CA THR A 454 -29.25 38.83 38.26
C THR A 454 -30.31 39.63 37.49
N ASN A 455 -31.44 39.72 38.20
CA ASN A 455 -32.69 40.38 37.90
C ASN A 455 -32.53 41.88 37.62
N ARG A 456 -33.57 42.42 36.95
CA ARG A 456 -33.98 43.84 36.89
C ARG A 456 -33.32 44.74 37.95
N GLU A 457 -32.64 45.78 37.49
CA GLU A 457 -32.72 47.12 38.07
C GLU A 457 -32.43 48.17 36.99
N GLN A 458 -33.13 49.30 37.10
CA GLN A 458 -33.06 50.47 36.23
C GLN A 458 -31.70 51.16 36.32
N GLU A 459 -31.38 51.91 35.25
CA GLU A 459 -30.50 53.10 35.21
C GLU A 459 -29.00 52.87 35.47
N ASP A 460 -28.15 53.07 34.46
CA ASP A 460 -27.56 54.39 34.21
C ASP A 460 -26.77 54.43 32.87
N GLU A 461 -26.83 55.58 32.19
CA GLU A 461 -26.00 55.90 31.02
C GLU A 461 -24.61 56.35 31.50
N ASN A 462 -23.54 55.84 30.86
CA ASN A 462 -22.11 56.05 31.17
C ASN A 462 -21.60 55.08 32.25
N GLU A 463 -20.78 54.08 31.97
CA GLU A 463 -19.42 54.19 31.41
C GLU A 463 -19.02 52.80 30.87
N LYS A 464 -18.94 52.64 29.54
CA LYS A 464 -18.56 51.37 28.90
C LYS A 464 -17.03 51.28 28.85
N PRO A 465 -16.37 50.27 29.45
CA PRO A 465 -14.95 50.06 29.20
C PRO A 465 -14.80 49.70 27.72
N GLN A 466 -14.03 50.52 27.01
CA GLN A 466 -13.75 50.38 25.59
C GLN A 466 -13.17 48.98 25.34
N LYS A 467 -13.93 48.12 24.65
CA LYS A 467 -13.47 46.78 24.25
C LYS A 467 -12.16 46.98 23.48
N LYS A 468 -11.07 46.42 23.99
CA LYS A 468 -9.74 46.53 23.36
C LYS A 468 -9.84 46.01 21.93
N CYS A 469 -9.33 46.77 20.97
CA CYS A 469 -9.36 46.40 19.56
C CYS A 469 -8.47 45.17 19.32
N GLU A 470 -9.01 44.14 18.66
CA GLU A 470 -8.27 42.92 18.30
C GLU A 470 -7.65 43.08 16.91
N CYS A 471 -6.63 43.94 16.80
CA CYS A 471 -5.97 44.28 15.54
C CYS A 471 -4.65 43.57 15.31
N ASN A 472 -4.50 42.35 15.87
CA ASN A 472 -3.25 41.58 15.87
C ASN A 472 -2.01 42.37 16.33
N GLY A 473 -2.17 43.46 17.09
CA GLY A 473 -1.04 44.32 17.49
C GLY A 473 -0.59 45.35 16.46
N HIS A 474 -1.25 45.43 15.30
CA HIS A 474 -0.93 46.35 14.19
C HIS A 474 -1.86 47.56 14.09
N SER A 475 -2.73 47.80 15.07
CA SER A 475 -3.45 49.07 15.20
C SER A 475 -3.96 49.24 16.63
N GLU A 476 -3.88 50.47 17.12
CA GLU A 476 -4.44 50.85 18.43
C GLU A 476 -5.88 51.35 18.33
N THR A 477 -6.40 51.57 17.12
CA THR A 477 -7.71 52.18 16.89
C THR A 477 -8.63 51.29 16.07
N CYS A 478 -9.89 51.19 16.47
CA CYS A 478 -10.91 50.47 15.74
C CYS A 478 -12.24 51.24 15.72
N SER A 479 -13.02 51.01 14.68
CA SER A 479 -14.38 51.52 14.56
C SER A 479 -15.28 50.95 15.66
N LYS A 480 -16.47 51.54 15.84
CA LYS A 480 -17.49 51.06 16.79
C LYS A 480 -17.95 49.61 16.54
N LEU A 481 -17.69 49.08 15.34
CA LEU A 481 -18.00 47.70 14.94
C LEU A 481 -16.82 46.73 15.17
N GLY A 482 -15.69 47.20 15.72
CA GLY A 482 -14.52 46.37 16.01
C GLY A 482 -13.54 46.20 14.83
N LYS A 483 -13.82 46.81 13.68
CA LYS A 483 -12.90 46.85 12.53
C LYS A 483 -11.75 47.81 12.79
N CYS A 484 -10.52 47.34 12.62
CA CYS A 484 -9.30 48.10 12.81
C CYS A 484 -9.17 49.24 11.79
N LEU A 485 -8.64 50.37 12.24
CA LEU A 485 -8.45 51.57 11.44
C LEU A 485 -6.95 51.86 11.36
N ASN A 486 -6.46 52.20 10.16
CA ASN A 486 -5.04 52.48 9.92
C ASN A 486 -4.14 51.33 10.41
N CYS A 487 -4.22 50.18 9.76
CA CYS A 487 -3.30 49.08 10.03
C CYS A 487 -1.85 49.51 9.74
N ASP A 488 -0.99 49.37 10.74
CA ASP A 488 0.44 49.64 10.70
C ASP A 488 1.21 48.40 10.18
N ASP A 489 2.55 48.47 10.15
CA ASP A 489 3.43 47.35 9.82
C ASP A 489 3.18 46.65 8.47
N ASN A 490 2.65 47.39 7.48
CA ASN A 490 2.32 46.90 6.14
C ASN A 490 1.24 45.80 6.15
N THR A 491 0.28 45.94 7.05
CA THR A 491 -0.86 45.02 7.18
C THR A 491 -2.17 45.65 6.68
N ASP A 492 -3.15 44.81 6.37
CA ASP A 492 -4.48 45.16 5.89
C ASP A 492 -5.50 44.11 6.36
N GLY A 493 -6.79 44.39 6.17
CA GLY A 493 -7.89 43.55 6.63
C GLY A 493 -8.65 44.13 7.81
N ASP A 494 -9.75 43.48 8.20
CA ASP A 494 -10.65 44.02 9.24
C ASP A 494 -10.02 43.96 10.64
N ARG A 495 -9.02 43.10 10.81
CA ARG A 495 -8.21 42.89 12.02
C ARG A 495 -6.71 43.05 11.76
N CYS A 496 -6.32 43.64 10.63
CA CYS A 496 -4.91 43.72 10.21
C CYS A 496 -4.26 42.33 10.07
N GLU A 497 -5.01 41.37 9.53
CA GLU A 497 -4.68 39.94 9.47
C GLU A 497 -4.03 39.50 8.15
N MET A 498 -3.88 40.42 7.19
CA MET A 498 -3.24 40.18 5.88
C MET A 498 -2.12 41.20 5.65
N CYS A 499 -1.12 40.86 4.83
CA CYS A 499 -0.15 41.86 4.37
C CYS A 499 -0.74 42.69 3.22
N ILE A 500 -0.37 43.96 3.13
CA ILE A 500 -0.71 44.79 1.96
C ILE A 500 -0.08 44.22 0.68
N PRO A 501 -0.63 44.53 -0.52
CA PRO A 501 -0.02 44.12 -1.79
C PRO A 501 1.46 44.52 -1.89
N GLY A 502 2.30 43.59 -2.35
CA GLY A 502 3.75 43.74 -2.43
C GLY A 502 4.51 43.32 -1.16
N TYR A 503 3.83 42.80 -0.15
CA TYR A 503 4.41 42.23 1.08
C TYR A 503 3.92 40.79 1.31
N TYR A 504 4.73 39.97 1.96
CA TYR A 504 4.40 38.58 2.32
C TYR A 504 4.78 38.27 3.77
N GLY A 505 4.10 37.29 4.38
CA GLY A 505 4.36 36.83 5.75
C GLY A 505 3.09 36.45 6.51
N ASP A 506 3.15 36.42 7.85
CA ASP A 506 2.01 36.09 8.72
C ASP A 506 1.76 37.20 9.77
N PRO A 507 0.87 38.17 9.48
CA PRO A 507 0.50 39.29 10.37
C PRO A 507 -0.14 38.89 11.70
N ARG A 508 -0.50 37.62 11.89
CA ARG A 508 -1.20 37.19 13.11
C ARG A 508 -0.24 36.96 14.28
N ALA A 509 1.08 37.00 14.03
CA ALA A 509 2.08 36.88 15.07
C ALA A 509 2.19 38.15 15.94
N GLY A 510 1.80 39.31 15.40
CA GLY A 510 1.69 40.60 16.07
C GLY A 510 3.01 41.31 16.33
N THR A 511 3.96 41.20 15.40
CA THR A 511 5.26 41.89 15.45
C THR A 511 5.48 42.77 14.22
N SER A 512 6.19 43.88 14.38
CA SER A 512 6.44 44.85 13.27
C SER A 512 7.15 44.29 12.03
N THR A 513 7.64 43.04 12.08
CA THR A 513 8.36 42.36 11.00
C THR A 513 7.56 41.26 10.33
N ASP A 514 6.28 41.11 10.68
CA ASP A 514 5.43 40.02 10.20
C ASP A 514 5.15 40.09 8.70
N CYS A 515 5.16 41.30 8.12
CA CYS A 515 5.07 41.53 6.68
C CYS A 515 6.42 42.02 6.13
N THR A 516 7.02 41.21 5.25
CA THR A 516 8.29 41.51 4.59
C THR A 516 8.04 41.89 3.11
N PRO A 517 8.74 42.88 2.55
CA PRO A 517 8.61 43.24 1.13
C PRO A 517 8.89 42.04 0.22
N CYS A 518 8.08 41.88 -0.82
CA CYS A 518 8.29 40.87 -1.84
C CYS A 518 9.63 41.10 -2.57
N PRO A 519 10.45 40.05 -2.79
CA PRO A 519 11.73 40.14 -3.49
C PRO A 519 11.56 40.25 -5.02
N CYS A 520 10.47 40.86 -5.48
CA CYS A 520 10.12 40.99 -6.89
C CYS A 520 10.57 42.35 -7.46
N PRO A 521 10.94 42.42 -8.75
CA PRO A 521 11.18 43.70 -9.42
C PRO A 521 9.96 44.63 -9.30
N ASP A 522 10.22 45.94 -9.24
CA ASP A 522 9.20 47.00 -9.21
C ASP A 522 8.15 46.86 -8.09
N ASN A 523 8.53 46.23 -6.96
CA ASN A 523 7.65 45.97 -5.81
C ASN A 523 6.44 45.08 -6.16
N GLY A 524 6.62 44.15 -7.11
CA GLY A 524 5.59 43.23 -7.55
C GLY A 524 5.08 42.29 -6.46
N GLU A 525 3.83 41.86 -6.60
CA GLU A 525 3.19 40.92 -5.67
C GLU A 525 3.81 39.53 -5.72
N CYS A 526 3.86 38.86 -4.58
CA CYS A 526 4.42 37.53 -4.42
C CYS A 526 3.56 36.65 -3.51
N GLN A 527 3.75 35.35 -3.62
CA GLN A 527 3.13 34.34 -2.76
C GLN A 527 4.18 33.34 -2.30
N VAL A 528 3.94 32.69 -1.16
CA VAL A 528 4.78 31.56 -0.72
C VAL A 528 4.23 30.29 -1.35
N ASN A 529 5.04 29.61 -2.18
CA ASN A 529 4.62 28.38 -2.85
C ASN A 529 4.74 27.15 -1.93
N ASP A 530 4.32 25.98 -2.44
CA ASP A 530 4.27 24.71 -1.71
C ASP A 530 5.63 24.24 -1.16
N SER A 531 6.74 24.80 -1.64
CA SER A 531 8.09 24.52 -1.15
C SER A 531 8.55 25.50 -0.05
N GLY A 532 7.68 26.41 0.38
CA GLY A 532 8.01 27.47 1.35
C GLY A 532 8.87 28.59 0.76
N LEU A 533 8.95 28.71 -0.56
CA LEU A 533 9.73 29.74 -1.25
C LEU A 533 8.83 30.87 -1.74
N VAL A 534 9.34 32.09 -1.70
CA VAL A 534 8.61 33.29 -2.15
C VAL A 534 8.71 33.41 -3.67
N GLU A 535 7.57 33.40 -4.35
CA GLU A 535 7.42 33.38 -5.79
C GLU A 535 6.62 34.60 -6.28
N CYS A 536 7.16 35.33 -7.25
CA CYS A 536 6.48 36.48 -7.85
C CYS A 536 5.29 36.00 -8.68
N LEU A 537 4.14 36.66 -8.52
CA LEU A 537 2.93 36.31 -9.28
C LEU A 537 3.08 36.58 -10.77
N GLN A 538 3.87 37.61 -11.13
CA GLN A 538 4.13 38.00 -12.51
C GLN A 538 5.57 38.50 -12.66
N CYS A 539 6.24 38.07 -13.74
CA CYS A 539 7.55 38.61 -14.13
C CYS A 539 7.40 39.58 -15.32
N PRO A 540 8.25 40.62 -15.39
CA PRO A 540 8.44 41.42 -16.60
C PRO A 540 8.73 40.52 -17.82
N ALA A 541 8.33 40.96 -19.01
CA ALA A 541 8.35 40.13 -20.23
C ALA A 541 9.73 39.62 -20.65
N ASP A 542 10.80 40.24 -20.15
CA ASP A 542 12.21 39.88 -20.39
C ASP A 542 12.86 39.09 -19.24
N LYS A 543 12.12 38.82 -18.16
CA LYS A 543 12.59 38.13 -16.96
C LYS A 543 11.87 36.78 -16.73
N THR A 544 12.55 35.86 -16.05
CA THR A 544 12.07 34.54 -15.64
C THR A 544 12.75 34.11 -14.34
N GLY A 545 12.28 33.03 -13.71
CA GLY A 545 12.74 32.59 -12.39
C GLY A 545 11.72 32.90 -11.30
N ILE A 546 11.89 32.28 -10.13
CA ILE A 546 10.91 32.32 -9.03
C ILE A 546 10.75 33.74 -8.45
N THR A 547 11.81 34.55 -8.49
CA THR A 547 11.77 35.97 -8.13
C THR A 547 12.10 36.87 -9.32
N CYS A 548 11.85 36.40 -10.55
CA CYS A 548 12.14 37.12 -11.80
C CYS A 548 13.61 37.54 -11.95
N GLU A 549 14.54 36.74 -11.45
CA GLU A 549 15.95 37.07 -11.33
C GLU A 549 16.78 36.77 -12.60
N LYS A 550 16.23 36.05 -13.57
CA LYS A 550 16.93 35.59 -14.80
C LYS A 550 16.39 36.26 -16.05
N ASP A 551 17.24 36.50 -17.04
CA ASP A 551 16.79 36.99 -18.36
C ASP A 551 16.31 35.83 -19.25
N VAL A 552 15.26 36.07 -20.04
CA VAL A 552 14.74 35.08 -21.01
C VAL A 552 15.71 34.96 -22.20
N LYS A 553 16.34 33.78 -22.38
CA LYS A 553 17.19 33.49 -23.54
C LYS A 553 16.33 33.17 -24.77
N LYS A 554 16.62 33.82 -25.91
CA LYS A 554 15.99 33.52 -27.21
C LYS A 554 16.71 32.36 -27.89
N ASP A 555 16.15 31.15 -27.83
CA ASP A 555 16.75 29.99 -28.49
C ASP A 555 16.46 29.96 -30.00
N SER A 556 17.54 29.68 -30.74
CA SER A 556 17.66 29.65 -32.20
C SER A 556 17.11 28.37 -32.82
N LYS A 557 16.83 28.45 -34.13
CA LYS A 557 16.16 27.51 -35.04
C LYS A 557 16.50 25.99 -34.97
N GLU A 558 17.48 25.53 -34.21
CA GLU A 558 17.96 24.14 -34.25
C GLU A 558 17.05 23.12 -33.52
N GLU A 559 16.28 23.51 -32.50
CA GLU A 559 15.45 22.55 -31.74
C GLU A 559 14.13 22.15 -32.43
N LYS A 560 13.74 22.81 -33.53
CA LYS A 560 12.50 22.48 -34.25
C LYS A 560 12.63 21.21 -35.10
N GLU A 561 13.83 20.73 -35.40
CA GLU A 561 14.03 19.56 -36.27
C GLU A 561 13.96 18.21 -35.53
N GLU A 562 14.22 18.17 -34.21
CA GLU A 562 14.13 16.93 -33.43
C GLU A 562 12.70 16.53 -33.07
N ARG A 563 11.78 17.50 -32.95
CA ARG A 563 10.38 17.24 -32.56
C ARG A 563 9.53 16.59 -33.66
N ASN A 564 9.99 16.60 -34.91
CA ASN A 564 9.29 16.00 -36.05
C ASN A 564 9.72 14.55 -36.37
N ARG A 565 10.43 13.87 -35.45
CA ARG A 565 10.98 12.53 -35.71
C ARG A 565 10.51 11.41 -34.77
N PHE A 566 9.40 11.57 -34.05
CA PHE A 566 8.75 10.48 -33.30
C PHE A 566 7.24 10.46 -33.48
#